data_AF-A0A3M6W368-F1
#
_entry.id   AF-A0A3M6W368-F1
#
_cell.length_a   1.000
_cell.length_b   1.000
_cell.length_c   1.000
_cell.angle_alpha   90.00
_cell.angle_beta   90.00
_cell.angle_gamma   90.00
#
_symmetry.space_group_name_H-M   'P 1'
#
loop_
_entity.id
_entity.type
_entity.pdbx_description
1 polymer ?
#
loop_
_entity_poly.entity_id
_entity_poly.type
_entity_poly.pdbx_seq_one_letter_code
_entity_poly.pdbx_strand_id
1 'polypeptide(L)'
;SQNNEIGARLDNSRVSFQDRLYNLFTFYDNFTQFGNEAWINPSVSNADSLESLHDTIHGITGGNGHLTYLDYSAYDPVFWLHHAMIDRCFAIWQALYDDSYVEPMAAVEQTYTIERGAMIDEDSPLNPFHKNEAGDVWTAAQVQSTRTFGYTYSDLGNGSVSAVKANVKRLYGRSAGTSKISKRTLPGAAKVNMAVAPDEIVDGKHRQYLANIQSQKFALNGSYAIYLFMGDFRDNPASWAKEPNLVGTHAVFATLSGADDSKSQRTRAKRDGTPIQVTGSIPLTSMLLAKVETGELSCLDPDTVTPYLRDNLEWRISMFDDNQIKPEDLADLTVSVVSALVEPASQEDDFPRWTDFKELTSITQGKPGGCA
;
A
#
# COMPACT_ATOMS: atom_id res chain seq x y z
N SER A 1 27.61 -2.50 -0.28
CA SER A 1 26.25 -2.39 0.28
C SER A 1 25.94 -0.91 0.48
N GLN A 2 24.73 -0.46 0.15
CA GLN A 2 24.26 0.92 0.30
C GLN A 2 23.29 1.07 1.50
N ASN A 3 23.61 0.44 2.64
CA ASN A 3 22.71 0.40 3.80
C ASN A 3 22.33 1.79 4.33
N ASN A 4 23.25 2.75 4.25
CA ASN A 4 23.00 4.14 4.64
C ASN A 4 21.96 4.84 3.75
N GLU A 5 21.87 4.42 2.48
CA GLU A 5 20.90 4.95 1.53
C GLU A 5 19.54 4.27 1.71
N ILE A 6 19.52 2.93 1.68
CA ILE A 6 18.27 2.16 1.79
C ILE A 6 17.61 2.34 3.16
N GLY A 7 18.40 2.31 4.24
CA GLY A 7 17.90 2.54 5.59
C GLY A 7 17.23 3.91 5.74
N ALA A 8 17.83 4.97 5.18
CA ALA A 8 17.25 6.31 5.23
C ALA A 8 15.92 6.41 4.46
N ARG A 9 15.81 5.74 3.30
CA ARG A 9 14.57 5.67 2.53
C ARG A 9 13.47 4.95 3.32
N LEU A 10 13.77 3.77 3.87
CA LEU A 10 12.83 3.00 4.69
C LEU A 10 12.41 3.75 5.96
N ASP A 11 13.34 4.43 6.64
CA ASP A 11 13.06 5.25 7.81
C ASP A 11 12.10 6.41 7.49
N ASN A 12 12.26 7.03 6.32
CA ASN A 12 11.39 8.12 5.87
C ASN A 12 9.97 7.60 5.54
N SER A 13 9.86 6.44 4.89
CA SER A 13 8.58 5.80 4.54
C SER A 13 7.89 5.09 5.71
N ARG A 14 8.58 4.85 6.83
CA ARG A 14 8.11 4.04 7.97
C ARG A 14 6.71 4.42 8.46
N VAL A 15 6.43 5.72 8.60
CA VAL A 15 5.12 6.21 9.08
C VAL A 15 4.02 5.87 8.09
N SER A 16 4.27 6.10 6.79
CA SER A 16 3.33 5.76 5.73
C SER A 16 3.03 4.26 5.71
N PHE A 17 4.05 3.41 5.85
CA PHE A 17 3.85 1.96 5.91
C PHE A 17 3.06 1.50 7.13
N GLN A 18 3.32 2.10 8.31
CA GLN A 18 2.56 1.78 9.52
C GLN A 18 1.08 2.18 9.38
N ASP A 19 0.81 3.37 8.82
CA ASP A 19 -0.56 3.85 8.61
C ASP A 19 -1.31 3.00 7.57
N ARG A 20 -0.65 2.65 6.45
CA ARG A 20 -1.21 1.77 5.42
C ARG A 20 -1.52 0.37 5.99
N LEU A 21 -0.59 -0.25 6.72
CA LEU A 21 -0.84 -1.55 7.37
C LEU A 21 -1.98 -1.48 8.39
N TYR A 22 -2.05 -0.41 9.19
CA TYR A 22 -3.15 -0.25 10.15
C TYR A 22 -4.50 -0.10 9.44
N ASN A 23 -4.55 0.64 8.33
CA ASN A 23 -5.77 0.76 7.53
C ASN A 23 -6.15 -0.59 6.91
N LEU A 24 -5.18 -1.33 6.37
CA LEU A 24 -5.41 -2.68 5.83
C LEU A 24 -6.07 -3.61 6.86
N PHE A 25 -5.56 -3.63 8.11
CA PHE A 25 -6.12 -4.48 9.16
C PHE A 25 -7.45 -3.99 9.76
N THR A 26 -7.81 -2.72 9.60
CA THR A 26 -8.99 -2.14 10.28
C THR A 26 -10.16 -1.89 9.34
N PHE A 27 -9.93 -1.92 8.03
CA PHE A 27 -10.92 -1.56 7.02
C PHE A 27 -11.21 -2.66 6.00
N TYR A 28 -10.25 -3.52 5.67
CA TYR A 28 -10.39 -4.49 4.57
C TYR A 28 -10.72 -5.87 5.13
N ASP A 29 -11.99 -6.24 5.10
CA ASP A 29 -12.49 -7.54 5.56
C ASP A 29 -12.63 -8.57 4.42
N ASN A 30 -12.44 -8.15 3.17
CA ASN A 30 -12.56 -9.00 1.99
C ASN A 30 -11.20 -9.45 1.46
N PHE A 31 -11.00 -10.76 1.32
CA PHE A 31 -9.77 -11.38 0.81
C PHE A 31 -9.29 -10.76 -0.51
N THR A 32 -10.21 -10.61 -1.47
CA THR A 32 -9.88 -10.12 -2.82
C THR A 32 -9.45 -8.65 -2.80
N GLN A 33 -9.98 -7.82 -1.91
CA GLN A 33 -9.53 -6.44 -1.80
C GLN A 33 -8.23 -6.32 -0.99
N PHE A 34 -8.10 -7.12 0.07
CA PHE A 34 -6.91 -7.12 0.92
C PHE A 34 -5.68 -7.70 0.21
N GLY A 35 -5.85 -8.81 -0.51
CA GLY A 35 -4.75 -9.66 -0.94
C GLY A 35 -4.02 -9.23 -2.22
N ASN A 36 -4.68 -8.52 -3.14
CA ASN A 36 -4.10 -8.19 -4.45
C ASN A 36 -4.26 -6.70 -4.81
N GLU A 37 -3.30 -6.16 -5.57
CA GLU A 37 -3.27 -4.75 -5.99
C GLU A 37 -4.16 -4.42 -7.20
N ALA A 38 -4.78 -5.43 -7.82
CA ALA A 38 -5.54 -5.23 -9.03
C ALA A 38 -6.75 -4.32 -8.74
N TRP A 39 -7.02 -3.40 -9.66
CA TRP A 39 -8.23 -2.59 -9.59
C TRP A 39 -9.45 -3.44 -9.94
N ILE A 40 -10.09 -3.98 -8.92
CA ILE A 40 -11.23 -4.90 -9.07
C ILE A 40 -12.56 -4.16 -8.95
N ASN A 41 -12.63 -3.05 -8.20
CA ASN A 41 -13.88 -2.34 -7.98
C ASN A 41 -13.71 -0.80 -8.05
N PRO A 42 -14.30 -0.14 -9.07
CA PRO A 42 -14.20 1.30 -9.27
C PRO A 42 -14.84 2.15 -8.17
N SER A 43 -15.68 1.55 -7.31
CA SER A 43 -16.39 2.23 -6.23
C SER A 43 -15.64 2.22 -4.89
N VAL A 44 -14.41 1.71 -4.85
CA VAL A 44 -13.65 1.57 -3.60
C VAL A 44 -13.05 2.91 -3.21
N SER A 45 -13.55 3.48 -2.11
CA SER A 45 -13.07 4.76 -1.57
C SER A 45 -11.68 4.68 -0.93
N ASN A 46 -11.15 3.48 -0.66
CA ASN A 46 -9.82 3.26 -0.11
C ASN A 46 -9.13 2.12 -0.88
N ALA A 47 -8.20 2.43 -1.78
CA ALA A 47 -7.74 1.53 -2.82
C ALA A 47 -6.37 0.86 -2.56
N ASP A 48 -6.05 0.54 -1.31
CA ASP A 48 -4.82 -0.18 -0.96
C ASP A 48 -4.99 -1.71 -0.91
N SER A 49 -3.85 -2.42 -0.90
CA SER A 49 -3.81 -3.86 -0.65
C SER A 49 -2.47 -4.27 -0.02
N LEU A 50 -2.40 -5.50 0.50
CA LEU A 50 -1.16 -6.09 0.99
C LEU A 50 -0.11 -6.19 -0.12
N GLU A 51 -0.52 -6.53 -1.35
CA GLU A 51 0.36 -6.59 -2.52
C GLU A 51 0.92 -5.20 -2.89
N SER A 52 0.08 -4.15 -2.87
CA SER A 52 0.52 -2.76 -3.15
C SER A 52 1.57 -2.27 -2.14
N LEU A 53 1.44 -2.66 -0.87
CA LEU A 53 2.43 -2.35 0.16
C LEU A 53 3.70 -3.20 0.03
N HIS A 54 3.54 -4.48 -0.31
CA HIS A 54 4.63 -5.40 -0.64
C HIS A 54 5.50 -4.87 -1.79
N ASP A 55 4.88 -4.42 -2.87
CA ASP A 55 5.54 -3.88 -4.07
C ASP A 55 6.39 -2.66 -3.76
N THR A 56 5.88 -1.81 -2.85
CA THR A 56 6.61 -0.62 -2.40
C THR A 56 7.89 -0.98 -1.64
N ILE A 57 7.88 -2.03 -0.82
CA ILE A 57 9.10 -2.50 -0.12
C ILE A 57 10.10 -3.10 -1.12
N HIS A 58 9.63 -3.87 -2.11
CA HIS A 58 10.48 -4.36 -3.20
C HIS A 58 11.21 -3.21 -3.90
N GLY A 59 10.45 -2.21 -4.37
CA GLY A 59 10.98 -1.07 -5.09
C GLY A 59 11.95 -0.21 -4.26
N ILE A 60 11.57 0.20 -3.05
CA ILE A 60 12.41 1.06 -2.20
C ILE A 60 13.69 0.36 -1.80
N THR A 61 13.60 -0.92 -1.42
CA THR A 61 14.75 -1.69 -0.92
C THR A 61 15.69 -2.10 -2.05
N GLY A 62 15.13 -2.48 -3.20
CA GLY A 62 15.91 -2.87 -4.36
C GLY A 62 16.55 -1.69 -5.10
N GLY A 63 15.87 -0.53 -5.19
CA GLY A 63 16.31 0.57 -6.06
C GLY A 63 16.57 0.07 -7.49
N ASN A 64 17.70 0.41 -8.08
CA ASN A 64 18.11 -0.14 -9.39
C ASN A 64 18.77 -1.54 -9.29
N GLY A 65 18.26 -2.40 -8.40
CA GLY A 65 18.85 -3.69 -8.03
C GLY A 65 17.87 -4.86 -8.12
N HIS A 66 18.37 -6.09 -7.91
CA HIS A 66 17.62 -7.33 -8.13
C HIS A 66 16.24 -7.35 -7.45
N LEU A 67 16.14 -6.88 -6.20
CA LEU A 67 14.90 -6.91 -5.42
C LEU A 67 13.74 -6.09 -6.04
N THR A 68 14.03 -5.13 -6.92
CA THR A 68 13.03 -4.28 -7.61
C THR A 68 12.45 -4.91 -8.88
N TYR A 69 13.07 -5.96 -9.39
CA TYR A 69 12.65 -6.59 -10.65
C TYR A 69 12.13 -7.99 -10.39
N LEU A 70 10.89 -8.25 -10.81
CA LEU A 70 10.20 -9.52 -10.56
C LEU A 70 11.02 -10.73 -11.01
N ASP A 71 11.69 -10.64 -12.15
CA ASP A 71 12.48 -11.73 -12.73
C ASP A 71 13.74 -12.08 -11.90
N TYR A 72 14.16 -11.21 -10.97
CA TYR A 72 15.39 -11.36 -10.18
C TYR A 72 15.21 -11.23 -8.67
N SER A 73 14.03 -10.84 -8.19
CA SER A 73 13.86 -10.42 -6.79
C SER A 73 14.18 -11.52 -5.79
N ALA A 74 13.82 -12.78 -6.10
CA ALA A 74 14.05 -13.94 -5.24
C ALA A 74 15.53 -14.32 -5.04
N TYR A 75 16.45 -13.77 -5.84
CA TYR A 75 17.89 -14.00 -5.68
C TYR A 75 18.52 -13.13 -4.59
N ASP A 76 17.88 -12.01 -4.20
CA ASP A 76 18.31 -11.22 -3.05
C ASP A 76 17.81 -11.88 -1.74
N PRO A 77 18.68 -12.23 -0.78
CA PRO A 77 18.25 -12.88 0.46
C PRO A 77 17.20 -12.10 1.27
N VAL A 78 17.13 -10.77 1.12
CA VAL A 78 16.10 -9.95 1.78
C VAL A 78 14.69 -10.30 1.30
N PHE A 79 14.54 -10.84 0.09
CA PHE A 79 13.27 -11.34 -0.45
C PHE A 79 12.55 -12.24 0.55
N TRP A 80 13.25 -13.24 1.08
CA TRP A 80 12.65 -14.25 1.97
C TRP A 80 12.26 -13.67 3.33
N LEU A 81 13.01 -12.68 3.82
CA LEU A 81 12.65 -11.96 5.06
C LEU A 81 11.42 -11.07 4.86
N HIS A 82 11.34 -10.41 3.70
CA HIS A 82 10.17 -9.61 3.31
C HIS A 82 8.93 -10.50 3.17
N HIS A 83 9.02 -11.62 2.44
CA HIS A 83 7.89 -12.54 2.29
C HIS A 83 7.47 -13.23 3.60
N ALA A 84 8.39 -13.45 4.56
CA ALA A 84 8.01 -13.87 5.91
C ALA A 84 7.17 -12.79 6.64
N MET A 85 7.47 -11.51 6.41
CA MET A 85 6.64 -10.41 6.93
C MET A 85 5.28 -10.34 6.23
N ILE A 86 5.20 -10.61 4.93
CA ILE A 86 3.93 -10.67 4.18
C ILE A 86 3.07 -11.84 4.67
N ASP A 87 3.64 -13.03 4.83
CA ASP A 87 2.95 -14.19 5.40
C ASP A 87 2.45 -13.91 6.83
N ARG A 88 3.26 -13.21 7.64
CA ARG A 88 2.84 -12.72 8.96
C ARG A 88 1.66 -11.75 8.89
N CYS A 89 1.67 -10.80 7.97
CA CYS A 89 0.54 -9.88 7.77
C CYS A 89 -0.72 -10.64 7.35
N PHE A 90 -0.60 -11.61 6.44
CA PHE A 90 -1.73 -12.42 6.00
C PHE A 90 -2.30 -13.26 7.15
N ALA A 91 -1.45 -13.91 7.95
CA ALA A 91 -1.90 -14.67 9.12
C ALA A 91 -2.61 -13.80 10.16
N ILE A 92 -2.17 -12.56 10.37
CA ILE A 92 -2.86 -11.59 11.23
C ILE A 92 -4.24 -11.25 10.66
N TRP A 93 -4.32 -10.98 9.35
CA TRP A 93 -5.58 -10.67 8.67
C TRP A 93 -6.59 -11.83 8.74
N GLN A 94 -6.15 -13.06 8.46
CA GLN A 94 -7.00 -14.25 8.57
C GLN A 94 -7.56 -14.46 9.98
N ALA A 95 -6.81 -14.08 11.02
CA ALA A 95 -7.26 -14.17 12.40
C ALA A 95 -8.22 -13.02 12.81
N LEU A 96 -8.30 -11.95 12.02
CA LEU A 96 -9.24 -10.84 12.22
C LEU A 96 -10.55 -11.06 11.46
N TYR A 97 -10.47 -11.70 10.30
CA TYR A 97 -11.57 -11.90 9.35
C TYR A 97 -11.62 -13.38 8.93
N ASP A 98 -12.18 -14.21 9.81
CA ASP A 98 -12.18 -15.67 9.65
C ASP A 98 -13.29 -16.20 8.73
N ASP A 99 -14.16 -15.31 8.25
CA ASP A 99 -15.25 -15.57 7.32
C ASP A 99 -14.95 -15.16 5.87
N SER A 100 -13.77 -14.60 5.60
CA SER A 100 -13.33 -14.26 4.24
C SER A 100 -12.07 -15.02 3.83
N TYR A 101 -12.12 -15.65 2.65
CA TYR A 101 -10.97 -16.36 2.09
C TYR A 101 -11.02 -16.37 0.55
N VAL A 102 -10.21 -17.21 -0.08
CA VAL A 102 -10.03 -17.27 -1.54
C VAL A 102 -11.36 -17.58 -2.24
N GLU A 103 -11.91 -16.59 -2.91
CA GLU A 103 -13.11 -16.72 -3.74
C GLU A 103 -12.73 -16.99 -5.21
N PRO A 104 -13.57 -17.71 -5.98
CA PRO A 104 -13.33 -17.95 -7.39
C PRO A 104 -13.18 -16.66 -8.21
N MET A 105 -12.04 -16.51 -8.87
CA MET A 105 -11.73 -15.35 -9.72
C MET A 105 -10.98 -15.76 -10.98
N ALA A 106 -11.27 -15.10 -12.09
CA ALA A 106 -10.55 -15.31 -13.34
C ALA A 106 -9.15 -14.69 -13.25
N ALA A 107 -8.12 -15.46 -13.58
CA ALA A 107 -6.74 -14.97 -13.65
C ALA A 107 -6.61 -13.82 -14.66
N VAL A 108 -6.24 -12.63 -14.19
CA VAL A 108 -6.11 -11.44 -15.03
C VAL A 108 -4.80 -11.47 -15.83
N GLU A 109 -3.74 -12.03 -15.24
CA GLU A 109 -2.43 -12.24 -15.84
C GLU A 109 -2.12 -13.74 -15.99
N GLN A 110 -1.27 -14.08 -16.95
CA GLN A 110 -0.77 -15.44 -17.13
C GLN A 110 0.49 -15.66 -16.28
N THR A 111 0.53 -16.78 -15.56
CA THR A 111 1.75 -17.27 -14.92
C THR A 111 2.33 -18.45 -15.69
N TYR A 112 3.41 -19.07 -15.21
CA TYR A 112 3.96 -20.27 -15.85
C TYR A 112 2.95 -21.44 -15.88
N THR A 113 2.09 -21.55 -14.86
CA THR A 113 1.15 -22.69 -14.72
C THR A 113 -0.32 -22.29 -14.83
N ILE A 114 -0.64 -20.99 -14.82
CA ILE A 114 -2.01 -20.49 -14.87
C ILE A 114 -2.19 -19.70 -16.16
N GLU A 115 -3.09 -20.17 -17.00
CA GLU A 115 -3.51 -19.46 -18.19
C GLU A 115 -4.38 -18.24 -17.82
N ARG A 116 -4.25 -17.18 -18.60
CA ARG A 116 -5.13 -16.02 -18.48
C ARG A 116 -6.59 -16.43 -18.64
N GLY A 117 -7.44 -15.97 -17.74
CA GLY A 117 -8.87 -16.21 -17.73
C GLY A 117 -9.26 -17.58 -17.18
N ALA A 118 -8.30 -18.40 -16.73
CA ALA A 118 -8.59 -19.57 -15.93
C ALA A 118 -9.26 -19.12 -14.63
N MET A 119 -10.34 -19.81 -14.23
CA MET A 119 -10.94 -19.60 -12.92
C MET A 119 -10.04 -20.24 -11.87
N ILE A 120 -9.63 -19.45 -10.88
CA ILE A 120 -8.79 -19.85 -9.75
C ILE A 120 -9.57 -19.63 -8.47
N ASP A 121 -9.51 -20.60 -7.58
CA ASP A 121 -10.24 -20.67 -6.30
C ASP A 121 -9.36 -21.34 -5.22
N GLU A 122 -9.93 -21.61 -4.05
CA GLU A 122 -9.18 -22.17 -2.93
C GLU A 122 -8.64 -23.60 -3.17
N ASP A 123 -9.26 -24.35 -4.11
CA ASP A 123 -8.91 -25.72 -4.47
C ASP A 123 -7.95 -25.79 -5.67
N SER A 124 -7.65 -24.64 -6.27
CA SER A 124 -6.75 -24.56 -7.39
C SER A 124 -5.31 -24.96 -7.00
N PRO A 125 -4.60 -25.75 -7.83
CA PRO A 125 -3.22 -26.17 -7.61
C PRO A 125 -2.22 -25.02 -7.42
N LEU A 126 -1.55 -24.97 -6.27
CA LEU A 126 -0.42 -24.07 -6.00
C LEU A 126 0.89 -24.66 -6.55
N ASN A 127 0.98 -24.83 -7.86
CA ASN A 127 2.21 -25.31 -8.49
C ASN A 127 3.38 -24.34 -8.27
N PRO A 128 4.63 -24.83 -8.11
CA PRO A 128 5.07 -26.23 -8.14
C PRO A 128 5.19 -26.85 -6.73
N PHE A 129 4.39 -26.42 -5.75
CA PHE A 129 4.57 -26.84 -4.36
C PHE A 129 3.89 -28.19 -4.10
N HIS A 130 4.68 -29.26 -4.14
CA HIS A 130 4.23 -30.62 -3.85
C HIS A 130 4.15 -30.90 -2.34
N LYS A 131 3.16 -31.71 -1.94
CA LYS A 131 2.94 -32.10 -0.53
C LYS A 131 3.35 -33.53 -0.19
N ASN A 132 3.66 -34.35 -1.19
CA ASN A 132 4.08 -35.73 -1.00
C ASN A 132 4.89 -36.26 -2.19
N GLU A 133 5.44 -37.47 -2.04
CA GLU A 133 6.24 -38.16 -3.07
C GLU A 133 5.42 -38.58 -4.30
N ALA A 134 4.08 -38.66 -4.18
CA ALA A 134 3.20 -38.98 -5.31
C ALA A 134 3.05 -37.80 -6.29
N GLY A 135 3.55 -36.62 -5.92
CA GLY A 135 3.47 -35.41 -6.73
C GLY A 135 2.17 -34.63 -6.54
N ASP A 136 1.37 -34.95 -5.53
CA ASP A 136 0.20 -34.13 -5.22
C ASP A 136 0.65 -32.73 -4.81
N VAL A 137 -0.15 -31.73 -5.17
CA VAL A 137 0.15 -30.31 -4.94
C VAL A 137 -0.70 -29.73 -3.81
N TRP A 138 -0.17 -28.71 -3.15
CA TRP A 138 -0.91 -27.93 -2.17
C TRP A 138 -2.01 -27.10 -2.85
N THR A 139 -3.08 -26.84 -2.11
CA THR A 139 -4.14 -25.87 -2.47
C THR A 139 -4.27 -24.83 -1.37
N ALA A 140 -4.85 -23.67 -1.65
CA ALA A 140 -5.01 -22.62 -0.64
C ALA A 140 -5.87 -23.09 0.54
N ALA A 141 -6.89 -23.92 0.30
CA ALA A 141 -7.71 -24.54 1.35
C ALA A 141 -6.89 -25.39 2.34
N GLN A 142 -5.82 -26.05 1.87
CA GLN A 142 -4.98 -26.92 2.71
C GLN A 142 -3.94 -26.16 3.54
N VAL A 143 -3.62 -24.93 3.13
CA VAL A 143 -2.55 -24.12 3.72
C VAL A 143 -3.05 -22.84 4.37
N GLN A 144 -4.37 -22.75 4.61
CA GLN A 144 -4.97 -21.62 5.31
C GLN A 144 -4.35 -21.40 6.71
N SER A 145 -3.93 -22.49 7.38
CA SER A 145 -3.21 -22.40 8.66
C SER A 145 -1.71 -22.61 8.46
N THR A 146 -0.92 -21.64 8.94
CA THR A 146 0.56 -21.76 9.05
C THR A 146 1.00 -22.97 9.88
N ARG A 147 0.15 -23.47 10.78
CA ARG A 147 0.41 -24.65 11.60
C ARG A 147 0.52 -25.93 10.77
N THR A 148 -0.05 -25.97 9.57
CA THR A 148 0.17 -27.06 8.60
C THR A 148 1.67 -27.28 8.33
N PHE A 149 2.46 -26.21 8.38
CA PHE A 149 3.91 -26.23 8.17
C PHE A 149 4.73 -26.14 9.46
N GLY A 150 4.09 -26.28 10.63
CA GLY A 150 4.77 -26.33 11.91
C GLY A 150 5.24 -24.99 12.48
N TYR A 151 4.74 -23.85 11.97
CA TYR A 151 5.06 -22.52 12.49
C TYR A 151 3.82 -21.68 12.81
N THR A 152 4.03 -20.57 13.51
CA THR A 152 3.01 -19.55 13.81
C THR A 152 3.69 -18.23 14.22
N TYR A 153 2.92 -17.16 14.39
CA TYR A 153 3.43 -15.83 14.77
C TYR A 153 2.98 -15.43 16.17
N SER A 154 3.90 -14.85 16.95
CA SER A 154 3.62 -14.38 18.32
C SER A 154 2.52 -13.31 18.37
N ASP A 155 2.33 -12.56 17.29
CA ASP A 155 1.34 -11.49 17.20
C ASP A 155 -0.10 -12.00 17.12
N LEU A 156 -0.29 -13.30 16.86
CA LEU A 156 -1.59 -13.95 16.98
C LEU A 156 -2.01 -14.16 18.44
N GLY A 157 -1.08 -14.02 19.40
CA GLY A 157 -1.36 -14.21 20.82
C GLY A 157 -1.93 -15.60 21.12
N ASN A 158 -3.12 -15.65 21.70
CA ASN A 158 -3.87 -16.90 21.93
C ASN A 158 -4.77 -17.30 20.75
N GLY A 159 -4.73 -16.57 19.63
CA GLY A 159 -5.53 -16.78 18.44
C GLY A 159 -6.92 -16.14 18.47
N SER A 160 -7.31 -15.45 19.56
CA SER A 160 -8.60 -14.76 19.59
C SER A 160 -8.56 -13.43 18.83
N VAL A 161 -9.64 -13.10 18.13
CA VAL A 161 -9.81 -11.82 17.42
C VAL A 161 -9.46 -10.63 18.33
N SER A 162 -9.94 -10.63 19.58
CA SER A 162 -9.63 -9.58 20.56
C SER A 162 -8.12 -9.42 20.82
N ALA A 163 -7.39 -10.53 21.00
CA ALA A 163 -5.94 -10.48 21.23
C ALA A 163 -5.18 -9.95 20.00
N VAL A 164 -5.62 -10.36 18.81
CA VAL A 164 -5.05 -9.89 17.54
C VAL A 164 -5.32 -8.39 17.34
N LYS A 165 -6.55 -7.93 17.58
CA LYS A 165 -6.92 -6.50 17.53
C LYS A 165 -6.06 -5.65 18.48
N ALA A 166 -5.85 -6.11 19.71
CA ALA A 166 -4.99 -5.43 20.68
C ALA A 166 -3.52 -5.36 20.20
N ASN A 167 -2.99 -6.45 19.63
CA ASN A 167 -1.64 -6.48 19.06
C ASN A 167 -1.49 -5.55 17.85
N VAL A 168 -2.45 -5.53 16.93
CA VAL A 168 -2.46 -4.64 15.76
C VAL A 168 -2.44 -3.17 16.19
N LYS A 169 -3.28 -2.76 17.14
CA LYS A 169 -3.26 -1.38 17.68
C LYS A 169 -1.93 -1.03 18.35
N ARG A 170 -1.39 -1.95 19.14
CA ARG A 170 -0.11 -1.73 19.83
C ARG A 170 1.03 -1.51 18.85
N LEU A 171 1.06 -2.25 17.74
CA LEU A 171 2.13 -2.23 16.75
C LEU A 171 1.99 -1.09 15.74
N TYR A 172 0.79 -0.89 15.20
CA TYR A 172 0.55 -0.04 14.02
C TYR A 172 -0.41 1.13 14.29
N GLY A 173 -1.30 1.02 15.28
CA GLY A 173 -2.28 2.08 15.58
C GLY A 173 -1.67 3.40 16.06
N ARG A 174 -0.41 3.37 16.53
CA ARG A 174 0.26 4.54 17.11
C ARG A 174 0.55 5.65 16.11
N SER A 175 0.79 5.34 14.85
CA SER A 175 1.10 6.35 13.83
C SER A 175 -0.14 6.92 13.15
N ALA A 176 -1.25 6.17 13.14
CA ALA A 176 -2.50 6.52 12.48
C ALA A 176 -3.33 7.59 13.23
N GLY A 177 -2.66 8.59 13.82
CA GLY A 177 -3.31 9.69 14.53
C GLY A 177 -3.82 9.38 15.95
N THR A 178 -3.85 8.12 16.39
CA THR A 178 -4.45 7.76 17.69
C THR A 178 -3.51 7.86 18.91
N SER A 179 -2.20 8.11 18.72
CA SER A 179 -1.22 8.07 19.82
C SER A 179 -0.20 9.21 19.81
N LYS A 180 0.11 9.75 21.01
CA LYS A 180 1.07 10.84 21.29
C LYS A 180 2.55 10.54 20.97
N ILE A 181 2.86 9.40 20.36
CA ILE A 181 4.25 8.91 20.17
C ILE A 181 4.67 8.93 18.69
N SER A 182 3.75 9.14 17.76
CA SER A 182 4.10 9.25 16.33
C SER A 182 4.87 10.53 16.08
N LYS A 183 6.18 10.41 15.77
CA LYS A 183 7.06 11.55 15.51
C LYS A 183 7.65 11.49 14.12
N ARG A 184 7.62 12.62 13.41
CA ARG A 184 8.31 12.86 12.13
C ARG A 184 9.27 14.03 12.26
N THR A 185 10.31 14.06 11.44
CA THR A 185 11.24 15.20 11.34
C THR A 185 10.93 15.95 10.05
N LEU A 186 10.58 17.23 10.13
CA LEU A 186 10.30 18.10 8.98
C LEU A 186 11.46 19.11 8.77
N PRO A 187 11.62 19.70 7.56
CA PRO A 187 12.62 20.73 7.32
C PRO A 187 12.48 21.88 8.32
N GLY A 188 13.59 22.28 8.96
CA GLY A 188 13.59 23.44 9.85
C GLY A 188 12.81 23.27 11.16
N ALA A 189 12.26 22.09 11.45
CA ALA A 189 11.49 21.82 12.66
C ALA A 189 12.13 20.73 13.53
N ALA A 190 11.89 20.79 14.85
CA ALA A 190 12.14 19.68 15.75
C ALA A 190 11.19 18.49 15.44
N LYS A 191 11.37 17.34 16.09
CA LYS A 191 10.46 16.20 15.94
C LYS A 191 9.01 16.62 16.25
N VAL A 192 8.13 16.49 15.26
CA VAL A 192 6.73 16.93 15.30
C VAL A 192 5.84 15.77 15.73
N ASN A 193 4.84 16.03 16.57
CA ASN A 193 3.85 15.03 16.99
C ASN A 193 2.73 14.92 15.94
N MET A 194 2.39 13.69 15.54
CA MET A 194 1.34 13.41 14.54
C MET A 194 0.11 12.75 15.18
N ALA A 195 -0.21 13.14 16.42
CA ALA A 195 -1.39 12.67 17.13
C ALA A 195 -2.57 13.62 16.87
N VAL A 196 -3.77 13.07 16.76
CA VAL A 196 -5.02 13.84 16.69
C VAL A 196 -5.19 14.59 18.01
N ALA A 197 -5.26 15.92 17.92
CA ALA A 197 -5.51 16.77 19.08
C ALA A 197 -6.97 16.62 19.55
N PRO A 198 -7.28 16.81 20.85
CA PRO A 198 -8.66 16.73 21.33
C PRO A 198 -9.63 17.64 20.58
N ASP A 199 -9.17 18.82 20.15
CA ASP A 199 -9.99 19.81 19.43
C ASP A 199 -10.34 19.37 18.00
N GLU A 200 -9.61 18.39 17.44
CA GLU A 200 -9.90 17.76 16.14
C GLU A 200 -10.94 16.62 16.25
N ILE A 201 -11.38 16.29 17.47
CA ILE A 201 -12.39 15.26 17.73
C ILE A 201 -13.74 15.94 17.93
N VAL A 202 -14.62 15.79 16.95
CA VAL A 202 -16.00 16.32 16.97
C VAL A 202 -16.97 15.15 17.03
N ASP A 203 -17.88 15.15 18.00
CA ASP A 203 -18.84 14.07 18.25
C ASP A 203 -18.18 12.67 18.36
N GLY A 204 -16.99 12.62 18.98
CA GLY A 204 -16.23 11.39 19.15
C GLY A 204 -15.56 10.87 17.87
N LYS A 205 -15.56 11.65 16.78
CA LYS A 205 -14.94 11.29 15.51
C LYS A 205 -13.89 12.31 15.11
N HIS A 206 -12.89 11.85 14.36
CA HIS A 206 -11.90 12.72 13.74
C HIS A 206 -11.87 12.47 12.24
N ARG A 207 -11.28 13.39 11.49
CA ARG A 207 -11.20 13.29 10.04
C ARG A 207 -9.89 12.66 9.60
N GLN A 208 -9.99 11.75 8.63
CA GLN A 208 -8.86 11.13 7.95
C GLN A 208 -8.89 11.49 6.47
N TYR A 209 -7.71 11.64 5.86
CA TYR A 209 -7.51 11.94 4.44
C TYR A 209 -6.60 10.90 3.81
N LEU A 210 -6.98 10.42 2.64
CA LEU A 210 -6.25 9.41 1.88
C LEU A 210 -6.11 9.89 0.43
N ALA A 211 -4.94 9.66 -0.18
CA ALA A 211 -4.77 9.78 -1.62
C ALA A 211 -4.84 8.39 -2.26
N ASN A 212 -5.87 8.13 -3.05
CA ASN A 212 -5.95 6.92 -3.86
C ASN A 212 -5.19 7.17 -5.16
N ILE A 213 -4.45 6.14 -5.61
CA ILE A 213 -3.64 6.17 -6.81
C ILE A 213 -4.07 4.99 -7.67
N GLN A 214 -4.28 5.26 -8.95
CA GLN A 214 -4.52 4.27 -9.99
C GLN A 214 -3.53 4.50 -11.13
N SER A 215 -2.97 3.41 -11.68
CA SER A 215 -2.12 3.45 -12.88
C SER A 215 -2.09 2.08 -13.57
N GLN A 216 -1.52 1.99 -14.77
CA GLN A 216 -1.40 0.69 -15.47
C GLN A 216 -0.11 -0.05 -15.10
N LYS A 217 -0.23 -1.33 -14.70
CA LYS A 217 0.89 -2.19 -14.25
C LYS A 217 2.10 -2.18 -15.18
N PHE A 218 1.85 -2.13 -16.49
CA PHE A 218 2.89 -2.25 -17.53
C PHE A 218 3.13 -0.97 -18.32
N ALA A 219 2.66 0.20 -17.86
CA ALA A 219 2.75 1.46 -18.59
C ALA A 219 4.18 1.81 -19.04
N LEU A 220 5.18 1.48 -18.21
CA LEU A 220 6.58 1.89 -18.40
C LEU A 220 7.53 0.72 -18.66
N ASN A 221 6.99 -0.46 -18.99
CA ASN A 221 7.78 -1.64 -19.37
C ASN A 221 8.82 -2.09 -18.33
N GLY A 222 8.56 -1.79 -17.05
CA GLY A 222 9.34 -2.15 -15.88
C GLY A 222 8.72 -1.53 -14.63
N SER A 223 9.30 -1.82 -13.47
CA SER A 223 8.84 -1.27 -12.19
C SER A 223 9.04 0.24 -12.10
N TYR A 224 8.08 0.94 -11.53
CA TYR A 224 8.14 2.40 -11.32
C TYR A 224 7.54 2.78 -9.96
N ALA A 225 7.78 4.01 -9.54
CA ALA A 225 7.26 4.56 -8.29
C ALA A 225 6.61 5.93 -8.51
N ILE A 226 5.51 6.14 -7.80
CA ILE A 226 4.78 7.39 -7.69
C ILE A 226 5.01 7.93 -6.27
N TYR A 227 5.65 9.09 -6.18
CA TYR A 227 6.01 9.76 -4.95
C TYR A 227 5.04 10.90 -4.69
N LEU A 228 4.38 10.90 -3.53
CA LEU A 228 3.46 11.97 -3.12
C LEU A 228 4.13 12.88 -2.10
N PHE A 229 4.12 14.19 -2.36
CA PHE A 229 4.72 15.22 -1.53
C PHE A 229 3.67 16.18 -0.99
N MET A 230 3.93 16.75 0.19
CA MET A 230 3.12 17.81 0.79
C MET A 230 3.99 19.02 1.11
N GLY A 231 3.97 19.98 0.19
CA GLY A 231 4.84 21.15 0.15
C GLY A 231 6.09 20.91 -0.70
N ASP A 232 7.05 21.84 -0.59
CA ASP A 232 8.24 21.87 -1.43
C ASP A 232 9.12 20.63 -1.29
N PHE A 233 9.75 20.23 -2.40
CA PHE A 233 10.74 19.16 -2.46
C PHE A 233 11.78 19.49 -3.53
N ARG A 234 12.93 18.82 -3.47
CA ARG A 234 13.96 18.98 -4.50
C ARG A 234 13.57 18.23 -5.77
N ASP A 235 13.64 18.89 -6.92
CA ASP A 235 13.40 18.28 -8.23
C ASP A 235 14.60 17.42 -8.69
N ASN A 236 14.86 16.35 -7.93
CA ASN A 236 15.90 15.36 -8.19
C ASN A 236 15.39 13.96 -7.78
N PRO A 237 15.13 13.03 -8.72
CA PRO A 237 14.61 11.70 -8.44
C PRO A 237 15.37 10.93 -7.36
N ALA A 238 16.70 11.01 -7.38
CA ALA A 238 17.57 10.32 -6.42
C ALA A 238 17.39 10.80 -4.96
N SER A 239 16.78 11.96 -4.74
CA SER A 239 16.53 12.51 -3.40
C SER A 239 15.12 12.29 -2.88
N TRP A 240 14.14 12.08 -3.77
CA TRP A 240 12.71 12.03 -3.47
C TRP A 240 12.32 11.09 -2.33
N ALA A 241 12.84 9.86 -2.33
CA ALA A 241 12.56 8.87 -1.29
C ALA A 241 13.01 9.30 0.13
N LYS A 242 13.90 10.30 0.22
CA LYS A 242 14.44 10.84 1.48
C LYS A 242 13.93 12.26 1.76
N GLU A 243 13.09 12.83 0.91
CA GLU A 243 12.55 14.16 1.14
C GLU A 243 11.65 14.12 2.39
N PRO A 244 11.84 15.02 3.35
CA PRO A 244 11.06 15.02 4.59
C PRO A 244 9.59 15.42 4.37
N ASN A 245 9.28 16.07 3.25
CA ASN A 245 7.92 16.38 2.81
C ASN A 245 7.28 15.25 1.97
N LEU A 246 7.99 14.12 1.76
CA LEU A 246 7.40 12.92 1.17
C LEU A 246 6.35 12.35 2.13
N VAL A 247 5.11 12.27 1.65
CA VAL A 247 3.99 11.70 2.41
C VAL A 247 4.01 10.18 2.32
N GLY A 248 4.28 9.65 1.13
CA GLY A 248 4.40 8.23 0.88
C GLY A 248 4.80 7.93 -0.57
N THR A 249 5.02 6.65 -0.82
CA THR A 249 5.36 6.12 -2.14
C THR A 249 4.42 4.96 -2.46
N HIS A 250 3.91 4.92 -3.69
CA HIS A 250 3.27 3.75 -4.27
C HIS A 250 4.18 3.25 -5.38
N ALA A 251 4.67 2.02 -5.26
CA ALA A 251 5.42 1.36 -6.32
C ALA A 251 4.53 0.38 -7.06
N VAL A 252 4.80 0.23 -8.34
CA VAL A 252 4.22 -0.80 -9.20
C VAL A 252 5.32 -1.78 -9.54
N PHE A 253 5.15 -3.04 -9.12
CA PHE A 253 6.12 -4.09 -9.34
C PHE A 253 5.78 -4.86 -10.62
N ALA A 254 6.62 -4.69 -11.64
CA ALA A 254 6.37 -5.25 -12.95
C ALA A 254 7.58 -6.03 -13.49
N THR A 255 7.30 -7.01 -14.35
CA THR A 255 8.33 -7.70 -15.11
C THR A 255 9.03 -6.74 -16.07
N LEU A 256 10.33 -6.96 -16.30
CA LEU A 256 11.07 -6.19 -17.29
C LEU A 256 10.53 -6.50 -18.70
N SER A 257 10.50 -5.50 -19.57
CA SER A 257 10.39 -5.76 -21.03
C SER A 257 11.61 -6.55 -21.50
N GLY A 258 11.36 -7.63 -22.23
CA GLY A 258 12.41 -8.36 -22.92
C GLY A 258 12.72 -7.66 -24.24
N ALA A 259 13.96 -7.79 -24.74
CA ALA A 259 14.33 -7.32 -26.07
C ALA A 259 13.55 -8.01 -27.22
N ASP A 260 12.76 -9.05 -26.93
CA ASP A 260 12.02 -9.87 -27.90
C ASP A 260 10.53 -9.97 -27.54
N ASP A 261 9.92 -8.87 -27.06
CA ASP A 261 8.49 -8.76 -26.71
C ASP A 261 7.55 -9.20 -27.85
N SER A 262 8.04 -9.24 -29.10
CA SER A 262 7.32 -9.80 -30.26
C SER A 262 7.08 -11.32 -30.21
N LYS A 263 7.79 -12.06 -29.34
CA LYS A 263 7.67 -13.52 -29.16
C LYS A 263 7.23 -13.93 -27.75
N SER A 264 7.09 -12.98 -26.84
CA SER A 264 6.62 -13.22 -25.48
C SER A 264 5.14 -13.58 -25.51
N GLN A 265 4.79 -14.80 -25.07
CA GLN A 265 3.40 -15.19 -24.80
C GLN A 265 2.80 -14.46 -23.56
N ARG A 266 3.61 -13.67 -22.83
CA ARG A 266 3.12 -12.84 -21.71
C ARG A 266 2.36 -11.65 -22.27
N THR A 267 1.06 -11.82 -22.39
CA THR A 267 0.15 -10.76 -22.75
C THR A 267 0.04 -9.77 -21.57
N ARG A 268 0.23 -8.47 -21.81
CA ARG A 268 0.30 -7.39 -20.79
C ARG A 268 -1.02 -6.63 -20.60
N ALA A 269 -2.13 -7.31 -20.90
CA ALA A 269 -3.49 -6.76 -20.87
C ALA A 269 -4.43 -7.75 -20.17
N LYS A 270 -5.69 -7.41 -19.93
CA LYS A 270 -6.75 -8.34 -19.57
C LYS A 270 -7.20 -9.15 -20.80
N ARG A 271 -8.07 -10.14 -20.61
CA ARG A 271 -8.58 -11.02 -21.69
C ARG A 271 -9.29 -10.25 -22.81
N ASP A 272 -9.96 -9.15 -22.47
CA ASP A 272 -10.66 -8.26 -23.41
C ASP A 272 -9.72 -7.26 -24.12
N GLY A 273 -8.41 -7.32 -23.86
CA GLY A 273 -7.42 -6.41 -24.42
C GLY A 273 -7.25 -5.11 -23.66
N THR A 274 -8.01 -4.87 -22.59
CA THR A 274 -7.84 -3.66 -21.75
C THR A 274 -6.58 -3.73 -20.89
N PRO A 275 -5.95 -2.61 -20.53
CA PRO A 275 -4.78 -2.62 -19.64
C PRO A 275 -5.08 -3.19 -18.25
N ILE A 276 -4.06 -3.76 -17.59
CA ILE A 276 -4.15 -4.14 -16.19
C ILE A 276 -3.90 -2.89 -15.34
N GLN A 277 -4.90 -2.50 -14.57
CA GLN A 277 -4.82 -1.37 -13.65
C GLN A 277 -4.55 -1.87 -12.24
N VAL A 278 -3.70 -1.14 -11.53
CA VAL A 278 -3.30 -1.40 -10.14
C VAL A 278 -3.56 -0.17 -9.30
N THR A 279 -3.75 -0.38 -8.00
CA THR A 279 -4.03 0.72 -7.07
C THR A 279 -3.21 0.69 -5.79
N GLY A 280 -3.16 1.86 -5.15
CA GLY A 280 -2.68 2.03 -3.80
C GLY A 280 -3.40 3.18 -3.11
N SER A 281 -3.32 3.23 -1.78
CA SER A 281 -3.81 4.35 -0.99
C SER A 281 -2.71 4.86 -0.06
N ILE A 282 -2.48 6.16 -0.08
CA ILE A 282 -1.48 6.81 0.78
C ILE A 282 -2.20 7.67 1.82
N PRO A 283 -2.12 7.31 3.12
CA PRO A 283 -2.64 8.14 4.19
C PRO A 283 -1.94 9.49 4.27
N LEU A 284 -2.71 10.57 4.22
CA LEU A 284 -2.21 11.94 4.27
C LEU A 284 -2.26 12.54 5.68
N THR A 285 -3.16 12.02 6.54
CA THR A 285 -3.50 12.62 7.83
C THR A 285 -2.31 12.82 8.76
N SER A 286 -1.38 11.86 8.84
CA SER A 286 -0.19 12.00 9.69
C SER A 286 0.68 13.19 9.26
N MET A 287 0.79 13.45 7.95
CA MET A 287 1.49 14.65 7.47
C MET A 287 0.68 15.92 7.76
N LEU A 288 -0.64 15.92 7.52
CA LEU A 288 -1.50 17.06 7.83
C LEU A 288 -1.46 17.44 9.31
N LEU A 289 -1.48 16.46 10.22
CA LEU A 289 -1.31 16.69 11.66
C LEU A 289 0.05 17.31 11.98
N ALA A 290 1.12 16.89 11.29
CA ALA A 290 2.42 17.54 11.44
C ALA A 290 2.37 19.00 10.97
N LYS A 291 1.64 19.30 9.88
CA LYS A 291 1.44 20.67 9.39
C LYS A 291 0.63 21.52 10.38
N VAL A 292 -0.38 20.93 11.04
CA VAL A 292 -1.11 21.58 12.14
C VAL A 292 -0.21 21.91 13.31
N GLU A 293 0.59 20.95 13.78
CA GLU A 293 1.51 21.14 14.90
C GLU A 293 2.59 22.21 14.59
N THR A 294 3.01 22.34 13.33
CA THR A 294 3.94 23.42 12.92
C THR A 294 3.27 24.77 12.71
N GLY A 295 1.93 24.84 12.71
CA GLY A 295 1.16 26.05 12.43
C GLY A 295 1.05 26.42 10.95
N GLU A 296 1.49 25.55 10.03
CA GLU A 296 1.34 25.72 8.58
C GLU A 296 -0.11 25.48 8.12
N LEU A 297 -0.84 24.63 8.86
CA LEU A 297 -2.25 24.34 8.68
C LEU A 297 -2.99 24.64 9.99
N SER A 298 -4.21 25.17 9.96
CA SER A 298 -4.90 25.56 11.20
C SER A 298 -5.67 24.42 11.87
N CYS A 299 -6.26 23.51 11.08
CA CYS A 299 -7.04 22.37 11.57
C CYS A 299 -7.23 21.33 10.44
N LEU A 300 -7.86 20.18 10.74
CA LEU A 300 -8.18 19.15 9.76
C LEU A 300 -9.57 19.29 9.11
N ASP A 301 -10.23 20.44 9.24
CA ASP A 301 -11.53 20.65 8.60
C ASP A 301 -11.41 20.66 7.07
N PRO A 302 -12.40 20.10 6.32
CA PRO A 302 -12.34 20.04 4.86
C PRO A 302 -12.17 21.39 4.19
N ASP A 303 -12.79 22.45 4.73
CA ASP A 303 -12.71 23.81 4.19
C ASP A 303 -11.29 24.40 4.32
N THR A 304 -10.50 23.90 5.27
CA THR A 304 -9.09 24.27 5.47
C THR A 304 -8.16 23.34 4.68
N VAL A 305 -8.38 22.03 4.77
CA VAL A 305 -7.51 21.01 4.17
C VAL A 305 -7.61 20.98 2.65
N THR A 306 -8.81 21.19 2.10
CA THR A 306 -9.04 21.14 0.64
C THR A 306 -8.20 22.18 -0.11
N PRO A 307 -8.27 23.49 0.20
CA PRO A 307 -7.40 24.47 -0.47
C PRO A 307 -5.93 24.22 -0.18
N TYR A 308 -5.56 23.83 1.05
CA TYR A 308 -4.17 23.53 1.39
C TYR A 308 -3.59 22.40 0.53
N LEU A 309 -4.28 21.26 0.42
CA LEU A 309 -3.84 20.14 -0.42
C LEU A 309 -3.89 20.50 -1.91
N ARG A 310 -4.84 21.32 -2.36
CA ARG A 310 -4.86 21.80 -3.75
C ARG A 310 -3.56 22.53 -4.08
N ASP A 311 -3.03 23.31 -3.16
CA ASP A 311 -1.84 24.12 -3.41
C ASP A 311 -0.53 23.36 -3.09
N ASN A 312 -0.58 22.36 -2.21
CA ASN A 312 0.65 21.72 -1.67
C ASN A 312 0.79 20.22 -1.95
N LEU A 313 -0.25 19.52 -2.43
CA LEU A 313 -0.15 18.12 -2.81
C LEU A 313 0.42 18.01 -4.23
N GLU A 314 1.62 17.45 -4.33
CA GLU A 314 2.27 17.18 -5.60
C GLU A 314 2.66 15.71 -5.72
N TRP A 315 2.78 15.23 -6.95
CA TRP A 315 3.35 13.92 -7.22
C TRP A 315 4.39 13.96 -8.32
N ARG A 316 5.34 13.02 -8.25
CA ARG A 316 6.32 12.76 -9.29
C ARG A 316 6.45 11.27 -9.52
N ILE A 317 6.82 10.89 -10.74
CA ILE A 317 7.01 9.50 -11.14
C ILE A 317 8.46 9.30 -11.52
N SER A 318 9.06 8.20 -11.10
CA SER A 318 10.32 7.75 -11.66
C SER A 318 10.35 6.23 -11.77
N MET A 319 11.13 5.77 -12.73
CA MET A 319 11.67 4.42 -12.73
C MET A 319 12.74 4.32 -11.64
N PHE A 320 13.03 3.10 -11.17
CA PHE A 320 14.00 2.91 -10.08
C PHE A 320 15.48 3.07 -10.47
N ASP A 321 15.75 3.42 -11.72
CA ASP A 321 17.05 3.88 -12.24
C ASP A 321 17.18 5.42 -12.23
N ASP A 322 16.32 6.10 -11.47
CA ASP A 322 16.20 7.56 -11.35
C ASP A 322 15.69 8.26 -12.63
N ASN A 323 15.23 7.52 -13.65
CA ASN A 323 14.61 8.12 -14.83
C ASN A 323 13.22 8.67 -14.50
N GLN A 324 13.10 10.00 -14.47
CA GLN A 324 11.86 10.71 -14.20
C GLN A 324 10.88 10.60 -15.37
N ILE A 325 9.61 10.37 -15.04
CA ILE A 325 8.50 10.33 -15.99
C ILE A 325 7.54 11.47 -15.66
N LYS A 326 7.04 12.17 -16.68
CA LYS A 326 6.03 13.19 -16.46
C LYS A 326 4.69 12.53 -16.16
N PRO A 327 3.85 13.10 -15.28
CA PRO A 327 2.53 12.52 -15.02
C PRO A 327 1.64 12.42 -16.26
N GLU A 328 1.78 13.32 -17.24
CA GLU A 328 1.04 13.21 -18.52
C GLU A 328 1.43 11.97 -19.35
N ASP A 329 2.65 11.46 -19.15
CA ASP A 329 3.20 10.35 -19.92
C ASP A 329 2.89 8.98 -19.26
N LEU A 330 2.32 8.96 -18.06
CA LEU A 330 1.90 7.73 -17.38
C LEU A 330 0.42 7.44 -17.67
N ALA A 331 0.18 6.40 -18.48
CA ALA A 331 -1.16 6.01 -18.90
C ALA A 331 -2.07 5.64 -17.71
N ASP A 332 -3.32 6.10 -17.80
CA ASP A 332 -4.39 5.98 -16.78
C ASP A 332 -3.98 6.40 -15.36
N LEU A 333 -2.98 7.26 -15.22
CA LEU A 333 -2.67 7.83 -13.91
C LEU A 333 -3.86 8.64 -13.41
N THR A 334 -4.39 8.23 -12.26
CA THR A 334 -5.39 8.99 -11.52
C THR A 334 -5.00 9.07 -10.05
N VAL A 335 -4.85 10.29 -9.54
CA VAL A 335 -4.67 10.59 -8.12
C VAL A 335 -5.93 11.30 -7.64
N SER A 336 -6.66 10.65 -6.73
CA SER A 336 -7.84 11.23 -6.08
C SER A 336 -7.62 11.35 -4.59
N VAL A 337 -8.28 12.33 -3.96
CA VAL A 337 -8.22 12.50 -2.51
C VAL A 337 -9.60 12.26 -1.92
N VAL A 338 -9.67 11.42 -0.90
CA VAL A 338 -10.89 11.18 -0.14
C VAL A 338 -10.71 11.63 1.30
N SER A 339 -11.80 12.05 1.92
CA SER A 339 -11.90 12.21 3.36
C SER A 339 -12.86 11.18 3.94
N ALA A 340 -12.65 10.81 5.20
CA ALA A 340 -13.55 9.94 5.95
C ALA A 340 -13.64 10.41 7.40
N LEU A 341 -14.77 10.12 8.05
CA LEU A 341 -14.93 10.26 9.50
C LEU A 341 -14.58 8.94 10.17
N VAL A 342 -13.67 9.02 11.14
CA VAL A 342 -13.20 7.87 11.90
C VAL A 342 -13.58 8.04 13.36
N GLU A 343 -14.41 7.11 13.83
CA GLU A 343 -14.72 6.92 15.24
C GLU A 343 -13.62 6.02 15.85
N PRO A 344 -12.80 6.52 16.79
CA PRO A 344 -11.76 5.71 17.42
C PRO A 344 -12.36 4.50 18.15
N ALA A 345 -11.57 3.42 18.25
CA ALA A 345 -11.95 2.26 19.06
C ALA A 345 -12.14 2.67 20.53
N SER A 346 -13.27 2.27 21.12
CA SER A 346 -13.58 2.59 22.53
C SER A 346 -12.86 1.67 23.53
N GLN A 347 -12.42 0.49 23.08
CA GLN A 347 -11.73 -0.53 23.88
C GLN A 347 -10.41 -0.95 23.22
N GLU A 348 -9.50 -1.59 23.97
CA GLU A 348 -8.22 -2.11 23.45
C GLU A 348 -8.36 -3.29 22.48
N ASP A 349 -9.50 -3.96 22.47
CA ASP A 349 -9.77 -5.13 21.62
C ASP A 349 -10.78 -4.83 20.50
N ASP A 350 -11.05 -3.56 20.21
CA ASP A 350 -11.90 -3.15 19.09
C ASP A 350 -11.15 -2.35 18.01
N PHE A 351 -11.73 -2.17 16.83
CA PHE A 351 -11.14 -1.37 15.75
C PHE A 351 -11.93 -0.08 15.50
N PRO A 352 -11.27 0.95 14.95
CA PRO A 352 -11.94 2.18 14.60
C PRO A 352 -12.99 1.93 13.51
N ARG A 353 -14.06 2.73 13.51
CA ARG A 353 -15.12 2.65 12.50
C ARG A 353 -15.01 3.81 11.52
N TRP A 354 -14.86 3.47 10.25
CA TRP A 354 -14.77 4.42 9.14
C TRP A 354 -16.16 4.67 8.54
N THR A 355 -16.51 5.94 8.35
CA THR A 355 -17.82 6.37 7.83
C THR A 355 -17.66 7.63 6.96
N ASP A 356 -18.71 7.99 6.22
CA ASP A 356 -18.79 9.27 5.48
C ASP A 356 -17.61 9.51 4.53
N PHE A 357 -17.26 8.50 3.72
CA PHE A 357 -16.25 8.66 2.68
C PHE A 357 -16.75 9.66 1.64
N LYS A 358 -15.96 10.71 1.41
CA LYS A 358 -16.24 11.79 0.47
C LYS A 358 -15.02 12.08 -0.38
N GLU A 359 -15.17 11.94 -1.69
CA GLU A 359 -14.16 12.38 -2.65
C GLU A 359 -14.09 13.90 -2.71
N LEU A 360 -12.88 14.44 -2.66
CA LEU A 360 -12.57 15.87 -2.68
C LEU A 360 -11.91 16.23 -4.02
N THR A 361 -12.65 16.02 -5.11
CA THR A 361 -12.14 16.12 -6.49
C THR A 361 -11.38 17.41 -6.78
N SER A 362 -11.81 18.55 -6.23
CA SER A 362 -11.18 19.86 -6.44
C SER A 362 -9.72 19.99 -5.97
N ILE A 363 -9.18 19.00 -5.25
CA ILE A 363 -7.78 18.98 -4.79
C ILE A 363 -6.83 18.63 -5.94
N THR A 364 -7.21 17.67 -6.78
CA THR A 364 -6.38 17.16 -7.87
C THR A 364 -6.90 17.55 -9.24
N GLN A 365 -8.13 18.07 -9.33
CA GLN A 365 -8.73 18.50 -10.59
C GLN A 365 -7.84 19.51 -11.33
N GLY A 366 -7.62 19.24 -12.62
CA GLY A 366 -6.79 20.07 -13.49
C GLY A 366 -5.28 19.88 -13.34
N LYS A 367 -4.82 19.03 -12.41
CA LYS A 367 -3.41 18.61 -12.33
C LYS A 367 -3.16 17.40 -13.24
N PRO A 368 -1.97 17.30 -13.86
CA PRO A 368 -1.56 16.11 -14.62
C PRO A 368 -1.70 14.79 -13.85
N GLY A 369 -2.61 13.91 -14.29
CA GLY A 369 -2.91 12.65 -13.60
C GLY A 369 -3.82 12.78 -12.37
N GLY A 370 -4.48 13.93 -12.17
CA GLY A 370 -5.51 14.12 -11.14
C GLY A 370 -6.92 13.73 -11.62
N CYS A 371 -7.93 13.95 -10.78
CA CYS A 371 -9.33 13.71 -11.16
C CYS A 371 -9.77 14.59 -12.34
N ALA A 372 -10.71 14.09 -13.14
CA ALA A 372 -11.35 14.84 -14.23
C ALA A 372 -12.27 15.96 -13.70
#